data_AF-A0A7J7J6W7-F1
#
_entry.id   AF-A0A7J7J6W7-F1
#
_cell.length_a   1.000
_cell.length_b   1.000
_cell.length_c   1.000
_cell.angle_alpha   90.00
_cell.angle_beta   90.00
_cell.angle_gamma   90.00
#
_symmetry.space_group_name_H-M   'P 1'
#
loop_
_entity.id
_entity.type
_entity.pdbx_description
1 polymer ?
#
loop_
_entity_poly.entity_id
_entity_poly.type
_entity_poly.pdbx_seq_one_letter_code
_entity_poly.pdbx_strand_id
1 'polypeptide(L)'
;MSTKSAIANCKKRERQLIESNLVLKKEIVAEERPNHEAVKILMRRYEKFRGGISYLNDNFTSTLKYESDQLRQLEERLEKDLNFLENEVGVLDAKLQERQNQVYVLNNYKDKEYPVKAIRIGELLTEIDQVELANDDEYYDLERVIDDELQKLSREGNQEQTSIKESALNSVLNQMHPSLKEMAKQNQVMQAEIDYHKEQIASLSLNVESLRQEVKQLLAHPKTNVRLQIFPELFKYETKCTPDMDVVLDIPRAELLPI
;
A
#
# COMPACT_ATOMS: atom_id res chain seq x y z
N MET A 1 -24.76 -6.26 -169.89
CA MET A 1 -25.74 -7.35 -170.07
C MET A 1 -25.34 -8.49 -169.15
N SER A 2 -26.06 -8.93 -168.11
CA SER A 2 -27.46 -8.73 -167.74
C SER A 2 -27.56 -8.38 -166.25
N THR A 3 -28.12 -7.21 -165.95
CA THR A 3 -28.40 -6.70 -164.59
C THR A 3 -29.21 -7.69 -163.74
N LYS A 4 -29.93 -8.62 -164.37
CA LYS A 4 -30.69 -9.69 -163.71
C LYS A 4 -29.81 -10.75 -163.01
N SER A 5 -28.60 -11.03 -163.50
CA SER A 5 -27.69 -12.04 -162.89
C SER A 5 -27.01 -11.51 -161.62
N ALA A 6 -26.56 -10.26 -161.64
CA ALA A 6 -25.99 -9.59 -160.46
C ALA A 6 -27.02 -9.40 -159.34
N ILE A 7 -28.25 -9.01 -159.69
CA ILE A 7 -29.36 -8.86 -158.73
C ILE A 7 -29.75 -10.22 -158.11
N ALA A 8 -29.72 -11.31 -158.88
CA ALA A 8 -30.00 -12.66 -158.37
C ALA A 8 -28.92 -13.15 -157.39
N ASN A 9 -27.64 -12.90 -157.69
CA ASN A 9 -26.54 -13.21 -156.77
C ASN A 9 -26.57 -12.36 -155.50
N CYS A 10 -26.91 -11.06 -155.60
CA CYS A 10 -27.14 -10.21 -154.43
C CYS A 10 -28.30 -10.71 -153.56
N LYS A 11 -29.45 -11.08 -154.15
CA LYS A 11 -30.59 -11.64 -153.40
C LYS A 11 -30.30 -13.02 -152.78
N LYS A 12 -29.40 -13.80 -153.36
CA LYS A 12 -28.95 -15.08 -152.78
C LYS A 12 -28.00 -14.83 -151.61
N ARG A 13 -27.07 -13.88 -151.75
CA ARG A 13 -26.14 -13.49 -150.68
C ARG A 13 -26.87 -12.83 -149.51
N GLU A 14 -27.85 -11.99 -149.78
CA GLU A 14 -28.73 -11.37 -148.79
C GLU A 14 -29.45 -12.43 -147.94
N ARG A 15 -30.04 -13.45 -148.58
CA ARG A 15 -30.66 -14.57 -147.87
C ARG A 15 -29.68 -15.36 -147.01
N GLN A 16 -28.49 -15.65 -147.52
CA GLN A 16 -27.43 -16.31 -146.74
C GLN A 16 -26.96 -15.47 -145.56
N LEU A 17 -26.86 -14.15 -145.73
CA LEU A 17 -26.47 -13.23 -144.66
C LEU A 17 -27.56 -13.13 -143.60
N ILE A 18 -28.84 -13.08 -143.99
CA ILE A 18 -29.96 -13.09 -143.05
C ILE A 18 -29.97 -14.41 -142.27
N GLU A 19 -29.79 -15.54 -142.93
CA GLU A 19 -29.75 -16.86 -142.28
C GLU A 19 -28.55 -17.00 -141.34
N SER A 20 -27.35 -16.58 -141.76
CA SER A 20 -26.15 -16.54 -140.92
C SER A 20 -26.34 -15.62 -139.71
N ASN A 21 -26.89 -14.42 -139.90
CA ASN A 21 -27.18 -13.49 -138.81
C ASN A 21 -28.23 -14.04 -137.83
N LEU A 22 -29.23 -14.80 -138.32
CA LEU A 22 -30.21 -15.46 -137.45
C LEU A 22 -29.59 -16.58 -136.63
N VAL A 23 -28.64 -17.33 -137.19
CA VAL A 23 -27.88 -18.36 -136.47
C VAL A 23 -26.97 -17.70 -135.42
N LEU A 24 -26.18 -16.70 -135.81
CA LEU A 24 -25.31 -15.94 -134.89
C LEU A 24 -26.10 -15.30 -133.75
N LYS A 25 -27.27 -14.70 -134.03
CA LYS A 25 -28.14 -14.14 -132.99
C LYS A 25 -28.60 -15.21 -132.00
N LYS A 26 -28.95 -16.41 -132.47
CA LYS A 26 -29.36 -17.51 -131.60
C LYS A 26 -28.19 -18.01 -130.75
N GLU A 27 -26.99 -18.10 -131.33
CA GLU A 27 -25.77 -18.51 -130.63
C GLU A 27 -25.37 -17.52 -129.54
N ILE A 28 -25.34 -16.21 -129.87
CA ILE A 28 -25.09 -15.13 -128.90
C ILE A 28 -26.10 -15.19 -127.76
N VAL A 29 -27.40 -15.31 -128.06
CA VAL A 29 -28.43 -15.39 -127.00
C VAL A 29 -28.31 -16.68 -126.18
N ALA A 30 -27.90 -17.79 -126.81
CA ALA A 30 -27.69 -19.07 -126.12
C ALA A 30 -26.48 -19.03 -125.18
N GLU A 31 -25.44 -18.26 -125.50
CA GLU A 31 -24.24 -18.08 -124.66
C GLU A 31 -24.43 -16.97 -123.61
N GLU A 32 -25.10 -15.87 -123.96
CA GLU A 32 -25.33 -14.73 -123.05
C GLU A 32 -26.25 -15.08 -121.88
N ARG A 33 -27.30 -15.88 -122.09
CA ARG A 33 -28.24 -16.27 -121.02
C ARG A 33 -27.57 -17.01 -119.85
N PRO A 34 -26.82 -18.12 -120.06
CA PRO A 34 -26.15 -18.81 -118.97
C PRO A 34 -25.04 -17.94 -118.34
N ASN A 35 -24.33 -17.14 -119.14
CA ASN A 35 -23.30 -16.22 -118.63
C ASN A 35 -23.92 -15.13 -117.74
N HIS A 36 -25.04 -14.53 -118.14
CA HIS A 36 -25.75 -13.53 -117.35
C HIS A 36 -26.22 -14.12 -116.01
N GLU A 37 -26.82 -15.32 -116.02
CA GLU A 37 -27.24 -15.94 -114.76
C GLU A 37 -26.07 -16.39 -113.89
N ALA A 38 -24.96 -16.85 -114.48
CA ALA A 38 -23.74 -17.13 -113.73
C ALA A 38 -23.18 -15.87 -113.05
N VAL A 39 -23.12 -14.73 -113.77
CA VAL A 39 -22.69 -13.44 -113.21
C VAL A 39 -23.63 -12.99 -112.09
N LYS A 40 -24.94 -13.12 -112.26
CA LYS A 40 -25.92 -12.74 -111.24
C LYS A 40 -25.83 -13.58 -109.97
N ILE A 41 -25.61 -14.90 -110.11
CA ILE A 41 -25.36 -15.80 -108.97
C ILE A 41 -24.06 -15.38 -108.26
N LEU A 42 -23.01 -15.08 -109.03
CA LEU A 42 -21.73 -14.65 -108.49
C LEU A 42 -21.85 -13.31 -107.74
N MET A 43 -22.55 -12.32 -108.30
CA MET A 43 -22.81 -11.03 -107.65
C MET A 43 -23.56 -11.20 -106.33
N ARG A 44 -24.63 -12.00 -106.30
CA ARG A 44 -25.36 -12.30 -105.05
C ARG A 44 -24.46 -12.96 -104.00
N ARG A 45 -23.53 -13.81 -104.43
CA ARG A 45 -22.55 -14.43 -103.53
C ARG A 45 -21.56 -13.40 -102.98
N TYR A 46 -21.07 -12.49 -103.81
CA TYR A 46 -20.20 -11.39 -103.38
C TYR A 46 -20.90 -10.43 -102.42
N GLU A 47 -22.17 -10.08 -102.65
CA GLU A 47 -22.94 -9.24 -101.72
C GLU A 47 -23.08 -9.89 -100.34
N LYS A 48 -23.37 -11.20 -100.31
CA LYS A 48 -23.42 -11.97 -99.05
C LYS A 48 -22.06 -11.98 -98.34
N PHE A 49 -20.97 -12.22 -99.07
CA PHE A 49 -19.63 -12.18 -98.49
C PHE A 49 -19.25 -10.79 -97.99
N ARG A 50 -19.58 -9.74 -98.74
CA ARG A 50 -19.36 -8.35 -98.32
C ARG A 50 -20.14 -8.00 -97.06
N GLY A 51 -21.41 -8.40 -96.98
CA GLY A 51 -22.22 -8.23 -95.77
C GLY A 51 -21.65 -9.00 -94.58
N GLY A 52 -21.22 -10.25 -94.80
CA GLY A 52 -20.58 -11.07 -93.77
C GLY A 52 -19.26 -10.48 -93.27
N ILE A 53 -18.42 -9.96 -94.17
CA ILE A 53 -17.16 -9.29 -93.82
C ILE A 53 -17.42 -7.98 -93.06
N SER A 54 -18.39 -7.17 -93.50
CA SER A 54 -18.75 -5.93 -92.79
C SER A 54 -19.24 -6.24 -91.39
N TYR A 55 -20.19 -7.17 -91.25
CA TYR A 55 -20.70 -7.58 -89.94
C TYR A 55 -19.58 -8.13 -89.04
N LEU A 56 -18.70 -8.96 -89.58
CA LEU A 56 -17.57 -9.51 -88.83
C LEU A 56 -16.62 -8.39 -88.37
N ASN A 57 -16.29 -7.44 -89.25
CA ASN A 57 -15.43 -6.31 -88.92
C ASN A 57 -16.07 -5.35 -87.91
N ASP A 58 -17.38 -5.08 -88.04
CA ASP A 58 -18.12 -4.23 -87.11
C ASP A 58 -18.19 -4.87 -85.72
N ASN A 59 -18.43 -6.20 -85.64
CA ASN A 59 -18.37 -6.92 -84.37
C ASN A 59 -16.95 -6.91 -83.79
N PHE A 60 -15.92 -7.24 -84.57
CA PHE A 60 -14.55 -7.21 -84.07
C PHE A 60 -14.14 -5.84 -83.55
N THR A 61 -14.44 -4.77 -84.30
CA THR A 61 -14.13 -3.41 -83.86
C THR A 61 -14.94 -3.00 -82.63
N SER A 62 -16.18 -3.45 -82.49
CA SER A 62 -17.01 -3.19 -81.32
C SER A 62 -16.52 -3.96 -80.09
N THR A 63 -16.18 -5.25 -80.25
CA THR A 63 -15.60 -6.08 -79.18
C THR A 63 -14.24 -5.55 -78.74
N LEU A 64 -13.37 -5.19 -79.68
CA LEU A 64 -12.06 -4.61 -79.36
C LEU A 64 -12.22 -3.30 -78.59
N LYS A 65 -13.13 -2.41 -79.01
CA LYS A 65 -13.43 -1.19 -78.26
C LYS A 65 -13.94 -1.49 -76.86
N TYR A 66 -14.88 -2.42 -76.73
CA TYR A 66 -15.42 -2.81 -75.42
C TYR A 66 -14.32 -3.36 -74.49
N GLU A 67 -13.49 -4.29 -74.97
CA GLU A 67 -12.38 -4.85 -74.20
C GLU A 67 -11.33 -3.80 -73.85
N SER A 68 -11.01 -2.89 -74.79
CA SER A 68 -10.11 -1.76 -74.54
C SER A 68 -10.67 -0.80 -73.48
N ASP A 69 -11.98 -0.51 -73.52
CA ASP A 69 -12.62 0.35 -72.53
C ASP A 69 -12.67 -0.33 -71.15
N GLN A 70 -12.91 -1.64 -71.09
CA GLN A 70 -12.85 -2.42 -69.85
C GLN A 70 -11.43 -2.43 -69.26
N LEU A 71 -10.42 -2.64 -70.10
CA LEU A 71 -9.02 -2.60 -69.68
C LEU A 71 -8.68 -1.22 -69.10
N ARG A 72 -9.05 -0.14 -69.79
CA ARG A 72 -8.80 1.22 -69.31
C ARG A 72 -9.49 1.52 -67.98
N GLN A 73 -10.75 1.11 -67.82
CA GLN A 73 -11.48 1.28 -66.56
C GLN A 73 -10.84 0.49 -65.41
N LEU A 74 -10.30 -0.69 -65.70
CA LEU A 74 -9.64 -1.53 -64.72
C LEU A 74 -8.29 -0.92 -64.32
N GLU A 75 -7.51 -0.42 -65.28
CA GLU A 75 -6.27 0.34 -65.04
C GLU A 75 -6.53 1.57 -64.17
N GLU A 76 -7.53 2.40 -64.52
CA GLU A 76 -7.89 3.59 -63.74
C GLU A 76 -8.33 3.24 -62.31
N ARG A 77 -9.00 2.08 -62.12
CA ARG A 77 -9.39 1.60 -60.78
C ARG A 77 -8.18 1.13 -59.99
N LEU A 78 -7.33 0.32 -60.60
CA LEU A 78 -6.10 -0.17 -59.96
C LEU A 78 -5.17 0.98 -59.58
N GLU A 79 -5.05 2.00 -60.44
CA GLU A 79 -4.24 3.18 -60.14
C GLU A 79 -4.79 3.96 -58.94
N LYS A 80 -6.12 4.11 -58.84
CA LYS A 80 -6.76 4.72 -57.67
C LYS A 80 -6.54 3.89 -56.39
N ASP A 81 -6.71 2.58 -56.49
CA ASP A 81 -6.54 1.67 -55.36
C ASP A 81 -5.07 1.62 -54.89
N LEU A 82 -4.11 1.64 -55.82
CA LEU A 82 -2.69 1.73 -55.52
C LEU A 82 -2.34 3.06 -54.85
N ASN A 83 -2.79 4.19 -55.41
CA ASN A 83 -2.58 5.50 -54.80
C ASN A 83 -3.20 5.59 -53.40
N PHE A 84 -4.38 5.00 -53.18
CA PHE A 84 -4.99 4.94 -51.86
C PHE A 84 -4.13 4.13 -50.88
N LEU A 85 -3.68 2.95 -51.31
CA LEU A 85 -2.87 2.07 -50.48
C LEU A 85 -1.50 2.68 -50.15
N GLU A 86 -0.85 3.33 -51.12
CA GLU A 86 0.41 4.06 -50.90
C GLU A 86 0.24 5.17 -49.85
N ASN A 87 -0.85 5.93 -49.92
CA ASN A 87 -1.16 6.95 -48.93
C ASN A 87 -1.43 6.34 -47.54
N GLU A 88 -2.16 5.23 -47.47
CA GLU A 88 -2.43 4.53 -46.21
C GLU A 88 -1.14 4.00 -45.57
N VAL A 89 -0.25 3.40 -46.37
CA VAL A 89 1.08 2.96 -45.92
C VAL A 89 1.90 4.14 -45.41
N GLY A 90 1.91 5.27 -46.12
CA GLY A 90 2.61 6.48 -45.69
C GLY A 90 2.10 7.02 -44.34
N VAL A 91 0.78 7.02 -44.13
CA VAL A 91 0.18 7.44 -42.84
C VAL A 91 0.55 6.46 -41.72
N LEU A 92 0.55 5.15 -42.00
CA LEU A 92 0.92 4.14 -41.01
C LEU A 92 2.40 4.22 -40.65
N ASP A 93 3.28 4.47 -41.62
CA ASP A 93 4.72 4.62 -41.39
C ASP A 93 5.02 5.86 -40.54
N ALA A 94 4.35 6.99 -40.82
CA ALA A 94 4.45 8.19 -39.99
C ALA A 94 4.01 7.94 -38.54
N LYS A 95 2.89 7.23 -38.34
CA LYS A 95 2.43 6.84 -36.99
C LYS A 95 3.41 5.89 -36.31
N LEU A 96 3.98 4.95 -37.04
CA LEU A 96 4.96 4.00 -36.52
C LEU A 96 6.22 4.74 -36.05
N GLN A 97 6.73 5.68 -36.83
CA GLN A 97 7.86 6.51 -36.47
C GLN A 97 7.55 7.38 -35.24
N GLU A 98 6.36 7.97 -35.15
CA GLU A 98 5.93 8.73 -33.97
C GLU A 98 5.93 7.85 -32.71
N ARG A 99 5.38 6.64 -32.79
CA ARG A 99 5.36 5.69 -31.67
C ARG A 99 6.75 5.22 -31.29
N GLN A 100 7.63 4.97 -32.27
CA GLN A 100 9.03 4.63 -32.00
C GLN A 100 9.75 5.77 -31.26
N ASN A 101 9.52 7.03 -31.65
CA ASN A 101 10.08 8.19 -30.96
C ASN A 101 9.55 8.30 -29.52
N GLN A 102 8.25 8.07 -29.31
CA GLN A 102 7.66 8.06 -27.97
C GLN A 102 8.30 6.97 -27.08
N VAL A 103 8.49 5.76 -27.63
CA VAL A 103 9.17 4.66 -26.92
C VAL A 103 10.63 5.03 -26.62
N TYR A 104 11.33 5.66 -27.55
CA TYR A 104 12.70 6.12 -27.34
C TYR A 104 12.80 7.14 -26.19
N VAL A 105 11.90 8.14 -26.17
CA VAL A 105 11.82 9.14 -25.10
C VAL A 105 11.51 8.47 -23.76
N LEU A 106 10.54 7.56 -23.72
CA LEU A 106 10.17 6.83 -22.51
C LEU A 106 11.31 5.96 -21.98
N ASN A 107 12.02 5.25 -22.86
CA ASN A 107 13.18 4.46 -22.47
C ASN A 107 14.31 5.35 -21.95
N ASN A 108 14.56 6.49 -22.60
CA ASN A 108 15.56 7.45 -22.13
C ASN A 108 15.22 8.00 -20.74
N TYR A 109 13.94 8.32 -20.49
CA TYR A 109 13.48 8.71 -19.16
C TYR A 109 13.67 7.59 -18.15
N LYS A 110 13.20 6.38 -18.46
CA LYS A 110 13.25 5.21 -17.57
C LYS A 110 14.69 4.83 -17.19
N ASP A 111 15.60 4.82 -18.16
CA ASP A 111 16.94 4.27 -17.95
C ASP A 111 17.96 5.33 -17.49
N LYS A 112 17.74 6.61 -17.81
CA LYS A 112 18.70 7.69 -17.46
C LYS A 112 18.15 8.68 -16.45
N GLU A 113 17.00 9.28 -16.72
CA GLU A 113 16.51 10.38 -15.89
C GLU A 113 15.87 9.92 -14.59
N TYR A 114 15.06 8.87 -14.66
CA TYR A 114 14.32 8.35 -13.51
C TYR A 114 15.25 7.83 -12.41
N PRO A 115 16.31 7.04 -12.69
CA PRO A 115 17.21 6.57 -11.64
C PRO A 115 17.94 7.72 -10.95
N VAL A 116 18.37 8.74 -11.70
CA VAL A 116 19.02 9.93 -11.12
C VAL A 116 18.05 10.69 -10.22
N LYS A 117 16.80 10.89 -10.66
CA LYS A 117 15.76 11.53 -9.84
C LYS A 117 15.43 10.69 -8.60
N ALA A 118 15.37 9.37 -8.72
CA ALA A 118 15.11 8.47 -7.60
C ALA A 118 16.23 8.51 -6.56
N ILE A 119 17.49 8.52 -6.99
CA ILE A 119 18.65 8.72 -6.09
C ILE A 119 18.54 10.08 -5.40
N ARG A 120 18.23 11.14 -6.15
CA ARG A 120 18.07 12.48 -5.56
C ARG A 120 16.96 12.55 -4.52
N ILE A 121 15.84 11.85 -4.74
CA ILE A 121 14.76 11.72 -3.76
C ILE A 121 15.26 10.98 -2.52
N GLY A 122 16.02 9.89 -2.70
CA GLY A 122 16.64 9.16 -1.59
C GLY A 122 17.59 10.02 -0.77
N GLU A 123 18.45 10.80 -1.41
CA GLU A 123 19.34 11.77 -0.74
C GLU A 123 18.55 12.78 0.09
N LEU A 124 17.51 13.38 -0.48
CA LEU A 124 16.67 14.35 0.23
C LEU A 124 15.93 13.74 1.42
N LEU A 125 15.48 12.48 1.31
CA LEU A 125 14.88 11.78 2.45
C LEU A 125 15.90 11.58 3.58
N THR A 126 17.12 11.15 3.24
CA THR A 126 18.19 11.01 4.25
C THR A 126 18.59 12.33 4.88
N GLU A 127 18.54 13.44 4.13
CA GLU A 127 18.80 14.78 4.65
C GLU A 127 17.70 15.22 5.63
N ILE A 128 16.43 14.92 5.31
CA ILE A 128 15.30 15.18 6.21
C ILE A 128 15.47 14.40 7.52
N ASP A 129 15.76 13.10 7.44
CA ASP A 129 15.95 12.25 8.63
C ASP A 129 17.11 12.76 9.51
N GLN A 130 18.20 13.23 8.89
CA GLN A 130 19.33 13.82 9.61
C GLN A 130 18.97 15.11 10.32
N VAL A 131 18.20 15.98 9.65
CA VAL A 131 17.73 17.25 10.24
C VAL A 131 16.74 17.00 11.37
N GLU A 132 15.84 16.02 11.24
CA GLU A 132 14.91 15.62 12.29
C GLU A 132 15.66 15.14 13.53
N LEU A 133 16.66 14.27 13.35
CA LEU A 133 17.50 13.77 14.45
C LEU A 133 18.30 14.89 15.12
N ALA A 134 18.88 15.80 14.34
CA ALA A 134 19.59 16.96 14.88
C ALA A 134 18.66 17.90 15.66
N ASN A 135 17.43 18.10 15.17
CA ASN A 135 16.43 18.92 15.84
C ASN A 135 15.96 18.29 17.17
N ASP A 136 15.81 16.96 17.21
CA ASP A 136 15.49 16.25 18.45
C ASP A 136 16.62 16.40 19.49
N ASP A 137 17.88 16.25 19.07
CA ASP A 137 19.04 16.47 19.94
C ASP A 137 19.07 17.91 20.49
N GLU A 138 18.85 18.92 19.62
CA GLU A 138 18.74 20.33 20.04
C GLU A 138 17.58 20.57 21.01
N TYR A 139 16.45 19.89 20.80
CA TYR A 139 15.30 19.97 21.70
C TYR A 139 15.62 19.42 23.09
N TYR A 140 16.26 18.25 23.18
CA TYR A 140 16.67 17.67 24.47
C TYR A 140 17.69 18.52 25.20
N ASP A 141 18.64 19.13 24.48
CA ASP A 141 19.60 20.04 25.08
C ASP A 141 18.94 21.34 25.57
N LEU A 142 17.98 21.88 24.82
CA LEU A 142 17.20 23.04 25.25
C LEU A 142 16.37 22.75 26.50
N GLU A 143 15.68 21.59 26.55
CA GLU A 143 14.90 21.17 27.71
C GLU A 143 15.78 21.05 28.97
N ARG A 144 16.99 20.49 28.81
CA ARG A 144 17.97 20.43 29.91
C ARG A 144 18.39 21.81 30.40
N VAL A 145 18.67 22.74 29.49
CA VAL A 145 19.02 24.13 29.87
C VAL A 145 17.86 24.81 30.60
N ILE A 146 16.63 24.60 30.15
CA ILE A 146 15.43 25.13 30.83
C ILE A 146 15.34 24.56 32.25
N ASP A 147 15.48 23.26 32.42
CA ASP A 147 15.42 22.60 33.73
C ASP A 147 16.53 23.08 34.68
N ASP A 148 17.76 23.23 34.17
CA ASP A 148 18.89 23.73 34.93
C ASP A 148 18.67 25.18 35.39
N GLU A 149 18.19 26.06 34.51
CA GLU A 149 17.88 27.45 34.86
C GLU A 149 16.67 27.54 35.81
N LEU A 150 15.64 26.70 35.65
CA LEU A 150 14.52 26.62 36.59
C LEU A 150 14.98 26.17 37.98
N GLN A 151 15.85 25.15 38.06
CA GLN A 151 16.43 24.73 39.33
C GLN A 151 17.27 25.82 39.96
N LYS A 152 18.09 26.53 39.17
CA LYS A 152 18.92 27.63 39.65
C LYS A 152 18.07 28.77 40.20
N LEU A 153 17.05 29.22 39.45
CA LEU A 153 16.10 30.25 39.91
C LEU A 153 15.35 29.82 41.17
N SER A 154 14.95 28.54 41.27
CA SER A 154 14.30 28.01 42.47
C SER A 154 15.24 28.03 43.68
N ARG A 155 16.51 27.65 43.50
CA ARG A 155 17.53 27.70 44.57
C ARG A 155 17.80 29.14 45.00
N GLU A 156 17.99 30.06 44.06
CA GLU A 156 18.19 31.49 44.33
C GLU A 156 17.00 32.08 45.07
N GLY A 157 15.77 31.82 44.60
CA GLY A 157 14.54 32.28 45.26
C GLY A 157 14.36 31.71 46.67
N ASN A 158 14.69 30.43 46.89
CA ASN A 158 14.67 29.83 48.22
C ASN A 158 15.72 30.46 49.15
N GLN A 159 16.95 30.70 48.65
CA GLN A 159 18.01 31.35 49.41
C GLN A 159 17.65 32.79 49.80
N GLU A 160 17.12 33.58 48.86
CA GLU A 160 16.62 34.92 49.14
C GLU A 160 15.48 34.88 50.16
N GLN A 161 14.52 33.95 50.02
CA GLN A 161 13.43 33.82 50.97
C GLN A 161 13.93 33.45 52.38
N THR A 162 14.90 32.54 52.50
CA THR A 162 15.52 32.21 53.79
C THR A 162 16.27 33.39 54.38
N SER A 163 17.04 34.13 53.56
CA SER A 163 17.78 35.31 53.99
C SER A 163 16.84 36.42 54.50
N ILE A 164 15.73 36.67 53.79
CA ILE A 164 14.69 37.63 54.22
C ILE A 164 14.05 37.16 55.52
N LYS A 165 13.69 35.88 55.64
CA LYS A 165 13.13 35.31 56.88
C LYS A 165 14.08 35.44 58.05
N GLU A 166 15.35 35.10 57.88
CA GLU A 166 16.38 35.23 58.91
C GLU A 166 16.59 36.69 59.31
N SER A 167 16.69 37.61 58.35
CA SER A 167 16.81 39.05 58.62
C SER A 167 15.60 39.59 59.39
N ALA A 168 14.38 39.22 58.98
CA ALA A 168 13.15 39.61 59.67
C ALA A 168 13.09 39.02 61.09
N LEU A 169 13.45 37.75 61.26
CA LEU A 169 13.45 37.06 62.56
C LEU A 169 14.50 37.68 63.49
N ASN A 170 15.71 37.96 62.99
CA ASN A 170 16.75 38.66 63.73
C ASN A 170 16.32 40.07 64.13
N SER A 171 15.63 40.81 63.26
CA SER A 171 15.09 42.13 63.59
C SER A 171 14.07 42.06 64.74
N VAL A 172 13.10 41.13 64.67
CA VAL A 172 12.11 40.91 65.72
C VAL A 172 12.78 40.45 67.02
N LEU A 173 13.71 39.52 66.94
CA LEU A 173 14.44 38.99 68.09
C LEU A 173 15.29 40.10 68.73
N ASN A 174 15.93 40.98 67.96
CA ASN A 174 16.67 42.13 68.48
C ASN A 174 15.78 43.16 69.20
N GLN A 175 14.53 43.32 68.78
CA GLN A 175 13.55 44.18 69.46
C GLN A 175 12.98 43.56 70.74
N MET A 176 13.11 42.25 70.93
CA MET A 176 12.57 41.52 72.08
C MET A 176 13.40 41.79 73.35
N HIS A 177 12.71 42.02 74.48
CA HIS A 177 13.38 42.31 75.75
C HIS A 177 14.29 41.13 76.19
N PRO A 178 15.53 41.39 76.68
CA PRO A 178 16.48 40.34 77.05
C PRO A 178 15.94 39.30 78.03
N SER A 179 15.12 39.71 79.01
CA SER A 179 14.50 38.78 79.98
C SER A 179 13.57 37.76 79.32
N LEU A 180 12.90 38.13 78.23
CA LEU A 180 11.99 37.23 77.52
C LEU A 180 12.77 36.20 76.69
N LYS A 181 13.93 36.58 76.14
CA LYS A 181 14.86 35.64 75.47
C LYS A 181 15.39 34.60 76.43
N GLU A 182 15.80 35.05 77.62
CA GLU A 182 16.32 34.16 78.66
C GLU A 182 15.24 33.20 79.16
N MET A 183 14.01 33.70 79.36
CA MET A 183 12.87 32.87 79.72
C MET A 183 12.54 31.82 78.65
N ALA A 184 12.57 32.19 77.36
CA ALA A 184 12.35 31.24 76.27
C ALA A 184 13.43 30.15 76.23
N LYS A 185 14.69 30.52 76.44
CA LYS A 185 15.81 29.57 76.53
C LYS A 185 15.64 28.63 77.73
N GLN A 186 15.30 29.16 78.89
CA GLN A 186 15.03 28.36 80.10
C GLN A 186 13.86 27.41 79.89
N ASN A 187 12.78 27.85 79.24
CA ASN A 187 11.64 26.99 78.89
C ASN A 187 12.07 25.83 77.98
N GLN A 188 12.95 26.07 77.00
CA GLN A 188 13.47 25.04 76.12
C GLN A 188 14.34 24.02 76.86
N VAL A 189 15.23 24.48 77.75
CA VAL A 189 16.05 23.59 78.60
C VAL A 189 15.17 22.76 79.52
N MET A 190 14.19 23.39 80.16
CA MET A 190 13.25 22.72 81.05
C MET A 190 12.42 21.67 80.30
N GLN A 191 12.01 21.95 79.06
CA GLN A 191 11.30 20.97 78.24
C GLN A 191 12.16 19.73 77.95
N ALA A 192 13.42 19.93 77.55
CA ALA A 192 14.34 18.82 77.31
C ALA A 192 14.61 18.00 78.60
N GLU A 193 14.74 18.67 79.74
CA GLU A 193 14.90 18.03 81.04
C GLU A 193 13.65 17.25 81.47
N ILE A 194 12.46 17.79 81.23
CA ILE A 194 11.19 17.09 81.45
C ILE A 194 11.13 15.81 80.61
N ASP A 195 11.50 15.88 79.34
CA ASP A 195 11.43 14.72 78.44
C ASP A 195 12.46 13.65 78.84
N TYR A 196 13.67 14.06 79.25
CA TYR A 196 14.66 13.16 79.83
C TYR A 196 14.16 12.47 81.12
N HIS A 197 13.55 13.22 82.03
CA HIS A 197 12.99 12.65 83.25
C HIS A 197 11.80 11.71 82.99
N LYS A 198 10.97 11.98 81.97
CA LYS A 198 9.91 11.05 81.56
C LYS A 198 10.48 9.71 81.11
N GLU A 199 11.55 9.71 80.33
CA GLU A 199 12.23 8.48 79.90
C GLU A 199 12.81 7.72 81.10
N GLN A 200 13.44 8.42 82.05
CA GLN A 200 13.94 7.78 83.27
C GLN A 200 12.81 7.19 84.13
N ILE A 201 11.71 7.92 84.33
CA ILE A 201 10.56 7.44 85.09
C ILE A 201 9.95 6.20 84.42
N ALA A 202 9.85 6.17 83.09
CA ALA A 202 9.35 5.03 82.36
C ALA A 202 10.23 3.79 82.56
N SER A 203 11.56 3.93 82.46
CA SER A 203 12.51 2.82 82.66
C SER A 203 12.50 2.30 84.10
N LEU A 204 12.48 3.20 85.10
CA LEU A 204 12.41 2.84 86.51
C LEU A 204 11.08 2.16 86.86
N SER A 205 9.96 2.62 86.29
CA SER A 205 8.65 2.00 86.50
C SER A 205 8.63 0.56 85.98
N LEU A 206 9.26 0.30 84.84
CA LEU A 206 9.38 -1.05 84.26
C LEU A 206 10.24 -1.95 85.16
N ASN A 207 11.37 -1.43 85.65
CA ASN A 207 12.23 -2.17 86.57
C ASN A 207 11.53 -2.51 87.90
N VAL A 208 10.78 -1.56 88.47
CA VAL A 208 9.99 -1.79 89.69
C VAL A 208 8.94 -2.87 89.46
N GLU A 209 8.27 -2.88 88.31
CA GLU A 209 7.28 -3.90 88.00
C GLU A 209 7.93 -5.28 87.82
N SER A 210 9.08 -5.36 87.14
CA SER A 210 9.88 -6.60 87.03
C SER A 210 10.30 -7.13 88.40
N LEU A 211 10.89 -6.28 89.24
CA LEU A 211 11.31 -6.63 90.59
C LEU A 211 10.13 -7.07 91.47
N ARG A 212 8.96 -6.42 91.34
CA ARG A 212 7.74 -6.86 92.03
C ARG A 212 7.29 -8.23 91.57
N GLN A 213 7.40 -8.55 90.28
CA GLN A 213 7.11 -9.88 89.77
C GLN A 213 8.10 -10.92 90.28
N GLU A 214 9.40 -10.61 90.28
CA GLU A 214 10.44 -11.47 90.84
C GLU A 214 10.23 -11.75 92.33
N VAL A 215 9.92 -10.72 93.14
CA VAL A 215 9.61 -10.88 94.56
C VAL A 215 8.35 -11.75 94.74
N LYS A 216 7.30 -11.55 93.94
CA LYS A 216 6.11 -12.42 93.98
C LYS A 216 6.45 -13.87 93.63
N GLN A 217 7.29 -14.10 92.62
CA GLN A 217 7.73 -15.44 92.23
C GLN A 217 8.58 -16.10 93.34
N LEU A 218 9.51 -15.34 93.94
CA LEU A 218 10.34 -15.80 95.06
C LEU A 218 9.50 -16.12 96.30
N LEU A 219 8.48 -15.33 96.62
CA LEU A 219 7.55 -15.59 97.72
C LEU A 219 6.64 -16.80 97.44
N ALA A 220 6.25 -17.04 96.18
CA ALA A 220 5.45 -18.19 95.77
C ALA A 220 6.27 -19.50 95.71
N HIS A 221 7.60 -19.42 95.64
CA HIS A 221 8.45 -20.61 95.62
C HIS A 221 8.46 -21.29 97.01
N PRO A 222 8.12 -22.60 97.07
CA PRO A 222 8.02 -23.35 98.34
C PRO A 222 9.36 -23.48 99.07
N LYS A 223 10.49 -23.17 98.41
CA LYS A 223 11.83 -23.18 99.00
C LYS A 223 12.19 -21.91 99.79
N THR A 224 11.42 -20.83 99.68
CA THR A 224 11.72 -19.55 100.34
C THR A 224 10.98 -19.41 101.68
N ASN A 225 10.04 -20.30 101.96
CA ASN A 225 9.28 -20.30 103.22
C ASN A 225 10.14 -20.94 104.32
N VAL A 226 11.12 -20.17 104.82
CA VAL A 226 12.15 -20.62 105.76
C VAL A 226 11.55 -21.26 107.03
N ARG A 227 10.34 -20.84 107.41
CA ARG A 227 9.58 -21.41 108.54
C ARG A 227 9.17 -22.87 108.33
N LEU A 228 8.82 -23.26 107.10
CA LEU A 228 8.46 -24.65 106.75
C LEU A 228 9.69 -25.55 106.53
N GLN A 229 10.86 -24.96 106.27
CA GLN A 229 12.11 -25.71 106.09
C GLN A 229 12.85 -26.02 107.40
N ILE A 230 12.83 -25.12 108.38
CA ILE A 230 13.59 -25.30 109.63
C ILE A 230 12.83 -26.18 110.63
N PHE A 231 11.50 -26.16 110.64
CA PHE A 231 10.68 -26.93 111.59
C PHE A 231 9.52 -27.70 110.91
N PRO A 232 9.81 -28.72 110.10
CA PRO A 232 8.77 -29.52 109.44
C PRO A 232 7.88 -30.32 110.42
N GLU A 233 8.32 -30.52 111.66
CA GLU A 233 7.59 -31.29 112.68
C GLU A 233 6.53 -30.48 113.44
N LEU A 234 6.68 -29.15 113.55
CA LEU A 234 5.74 -28.29 114.28
C LEU A 234 4.58 -27.78 113.41
N PHE A 235 4.75 -27.76 112.09
CA PHE A 235 3.77 -27.24 111.14
C PHE A 235 3.18 -28.34 110.25
N LYS A 236 2.82 -29.48 110.87
CA LYS A 236 2.00 -30.50 110.19
C LYS A 236 0.56 -29.97 110.10
N TYR A 237 0.00 -29.99 108.89
CA TYR A 237 -1.42 -29.72 108.66
C TYR A 237 -2.22 -30.91 109.22
N GLU A 238 -2.57 -30.86 110.50
CA GLU A 238 -3.56 -31.79 111.05
C GLU A 238 -4.97 -31.29 110.75
N THR A 239 -5.79 -32.15 110.14
CA THR A 239 -7.22 -31.94 109.99
C THR A 239 -7.88 -31.98 111.37
N LYS A 240 -8.35 -30.83 111.86
CA LYS A 240 -8.99 -30.71 113.19
C LYS A 240 -10.25 -31.60 113.26
N CYS A 241 -10.38 -32.38 114.34
CA CYS A 241 -11.59 -33.14 114.67
C CYS A 241 -12.81 -32.21 114.82
N THR A 242 -13.94 -32.63 114.28
CA THR A 242 -15.24 -31.95 114.39
C THR A 242 -16.04 -32.46 115.60
N PRO A 243 -16.97 -31.66 116.16
CA PRO A 243 -17.51 -31.87 117.51
C PRO A 243 -18.30 -33.15 117.76
N ASP A 244 -18.73 -33.86 116.71
CA ASP A 244 -19.55 -35.09 116.78
C ASP A 244 -18.72 -36.39 116.72
N MET A 245 -17.39 -36.33 116.82
CA MET A 245 -16.58 -37.55 116.93
C MET A 245 -16.51 -38.04 118.39
N ASP A 246 -17.05 -39.22 118.65
CA ASP A 246 -16.88 -39.94 119.92
C ASP A 246 -15.39 -40.21 120.19
N VAL A 247 -14.85 -39.59 121.24
CA VAL A 247 -13.45 -39.72 121.66
C VAL A 247 -13.30 -40.94 122.55
N VAL A 248 -12.73 -42.02 122.02
CA VAL A 248 -12.27 -43.17 122.82
C VAL A 248 -10.90 -42.84 123.40
N LEU A 249 -10.83 -42.58 124.70
CA LEU A 249 -9.57 -42.33 125.41
C LEU A 249 -8.89 -43.67 125.74
N ASP A 250 -7.75 -43.91 125.11
CA ASP A 250 -6.91 -45.09 125.32
C ASP A 250 -6.08 -44.92 126.61
N ILE A 251 -6.71 -45.18 127.77
CA ILE A 251 -6.04 -45.13 129.08
C ILE A 251 -5.52 -46.54 129.40
N PRO A 252 -4.19 -46.75 129.48
CA PRO A 252 -3.62 -48.07 129.74
C PRO A 252 -3.99 -48.57 131.15
N ARG A 253 -4.62 -49.75 131.22
CA ARG A 253 -4.85 -50.49 132.48
C ARG A 253 -3.64 -51.34 132.79
N ALA A 254 -3.18 -51.33 134.04
CA ALA A 254 -2.08 -52.16 134.51
C ALA A 254 -2.50 -53.65 134.51
N GLU A 255 -1.93 -54.44 133.61
CA GLU A 255 -1.98 -55.91 133.68
C GLU A 255 -0.77 -56.41 134.49
N LEU A 256 -1.07 -57.18 135.53
CA LEU A 256 -0.11 -57.78 136.46
C LEU A 256 0.77 -58.82 135.74
N LEU A 257 2.09 -58.72 135.92
CA LEU A 257 3.07 -59.71 135.46
C LEU A 257 2.83 -61.07 136.11
N PRO A 258 2.85 -62.20 135.36
CA PRO A 258 2.97 -63.53 135.95
C PRO A 258 4.38 -63.77 136.49
N ILE A 259 4.46 -64.46 137.63
CA ILE A 259 5.68 -64.93 138.32
C ILE A 259 6.37 -66.02 137.50
#